data_AF-A0A2R7S6D2-F1
#
_entry.id   AF-A0A2R7S6D2-F1
#
_cell.length_a   1.000
_cell.length_b   1.000
_cell.length_c   1.000
_cell.angle_alpha   90.00
_cell.angle_beta   90.00
_cell.angle_gamma   90.00
#
_symmetry.space_group_name_H-M   'P 1'
#
loop_
_entity.id
_entity.type
_entity.pdbx_description
1 polymer ?
#
loop_
_entity_poly.entity_id
_entity_poly.type
_entity_poly.pdbx_seq_one_letter_code
_entity_poly.pdbx_strand_id
1 'polypeptide(L)' 'GFVFDAFNADAYRRALRRAFALWSQQACWARVRTSAMRQQFGWNAAAARYVGIYAGFLEG' A
#
# COMPACT_ATOMS: atom_id res chain seq x y z
N GLY A 1 -0.77 5.62 3.87
CA GLY A 1 -0.12 4.50 4.57
C GLY A 1 1.06 5.01 5.36
N PHE A 2 1.77 4.12 6.07
CA PHE A 2 3.00 4.45 6.78
C PHE A 2 4.13 3.56 6.24
N VAL A 3 5.16 4.19 5.67
CA VAL A 3 6.35 3.51 5.14
C VAL A 3 7.57 4.17 5.76
N PHE A 4 8.62 3.40 5.99
CA PHE A 4 9.91 3.89 6.44
C PHE A 4 10.99 3.40 5.47
N ASP A 5 12.00 4.24 5.27
CA ASP A 5 13.02 4.06 4.24
C ASP A 5 14.16 3.13 4.72
N ALA A 6 14.69 3.40 5.91
CA ALA A 6 15.79 2.61 6.47
C ALA A 6 15.30 1.42 7.30
N PHE A 7 15.85 0.23 7.07
CA PHE A 7 15.56 -0.98 7.87
C PHE A 7 16.26 -0.93 9.24
N ASN A 8 15.89 0.05 10.08
CA ASN A 8 16.40 0.19 11.43
C ASN A 8 15.30 0.57 12.43
N ALA A 9 15.57 0.32 13.71
CA ALA A 9 14.59 0.49 14.78
C ALA A 9 14.10 1.94 14.94
N ASP A 10 14.94 2.93 14.58
CA ASP A 10 14.61 4.34 14.72
C ASP A 10 13.66 4.83 13.59
N ALA A 11 13.90 4.40 12.36
CA ALA A 11 13.01 4.63 11.23
C ALA A 11 11.64 3.94 11.44
N TYR A 12 11.65 2.72 11.98
CA TYR A 12 10.44 2.01 12.38
C TYR A 12 9.66 2.76 13.47
N ARG A 13 10.33 3.22 14.54
CA ARG A 13 9.71 4.00 15.62
C ARG A 13 9.11 5.31 15.10
N ARG A 14 9.76 5.99 14.15
CA ARG A 14 9.19 7.18 13.49
C ARG A 14 7.89 6.87 12.75
N ALA A 15 7.85 5.77 12.00
CA ALA A 15 6.64 5.37 11.29
C ALA A 15 5.48 5.05 12.26
N LEU A 16 5.76 4.34 13.36
CA LEU A 16 4.79 4.06 14.42
C LEU A 16 4.25 5.32 15.08
N ARG A 17 5.10 6.29 15.43
CA ARG A 17 4.63 7.56 16.00
C ARG A 17 3.67 8.30 15.08
N ARG A 18 3.94 8.30 13.77
CA ARG A 18 3.03 8.87 12.76
C ARG A 18 1.71 8.12 12.70
N ALA A 19 1.73 6.79 12.85
CA ALA A 19 0.52 5.97 12.91
C ALA A 19 -0.34 6.30 14.13
N PHE A 20 0.26 6.36 15.32
CA PHE A 20 -0.46 6.70 16.55
C PHE A 20 -0.95 8.16 16.57
N ALA A 21 -0.17 9.10 16.03
CA ALA A 21 -0.60 10.50 15.90
C ALA A 21 -1.80 10.66 14.95
N LEU A 22 -1.91 9.82 13.91
CA LEU A 22 -3.08 9.79 13.05
C LEU A 22 -4.27 9.09 13.72
N TRP A 23 -4.00 8.06 14.53
CA TRP A 23 -5.04 7.32 15.26
C TRP A 23 -5.78 8.21 16.26
N SER A 24 -5.11 9.18 16.90
CA SER A 24 -5.79 10.13 17.78
C SER A 24 -6.78 11.06 17.05
N GLN A 25 -6.71 11.12 15.71
CA GLN A 25 -7.61 11.89 14.87
C GLN A 25 -8.59 10.96 14.12
N GLN A 26 -9.69 10.62 14.79
CA GLN A 26 -10.67 9.64 14.29
C GLN A 26 -11.18 9.94 12.85
N ALA A 27 -11.38 11.21 12.51
CA ALA A 27 -11.84 11.63 11.18
C ALA A 27 -10.80 11.40 10.07
N CYS A 28 -9.53 11.74 10.34
CA CYS A 28 -8.42 11.48 9.42
C CYS A 28 -8.17 9.97 9.29
N TRP A 29 -8.26 9.23 10.39
CA TRP A 29 -8.14 7.78 10.41
C TRP A 29 -9.20 7.09 9.54
N ALA A 30 -10.47 7.51 9.66
CA ALA A 30 -11.56 6.96 8.85
C ALA A 30 -11.33 7.17 7.34
N ARG A 31 -10.82 8.35 6.93
CA ARG A 31 -10.48 8.63 5.52
C ARG A 31 -9.37 7.73 5.01
N VAL A 32 -8.29 7.57 5.78
CA VAL A 32 -7.16 6.71 5.39
C VAL A 32 -7.60 5.25 5.31
N ARG A 33 -8.42 4.77 6.26
CA ARG A 33 -8.96 3.42 6.24
C ARG A 33 -9.87 3.17 5.04
N THR A 34 -10.79 4.08 4.74
CA THR A 34 -11.67 3.95 3.56
C THR A 34 -10.87 3.95 2.26
N SER A 35 -9.85 4.81 2.15
CA SER A 35 -8.96 4.82 1.00
C SER A 35 -8.18 3.51 0.86
N ALA A 36 -7.67 2.95 1.96
CA ALA A 36 -6.98 1.67 1.97
C ALA A 36 -7.92 0.50 1.60
N MET A 37 -9.13 0.44 2.15
CA MET A 37 -10.08 -0.64 1.82
C MET A 37 -10.58 -0.59 0.37
N ARG A 38 -10.50 0.57 -0.29
CA ARG A 38 -10.79 0.71 -1.72
C ARG A 38 -9.63 0.31 -2.62
N GLN A 39 -8.43 0.15 -2.09
CA GLN A 39 -7.30 -0.34 -2.87
C GLN A 39 -7.47 -1.84 -3.13
N GLN A 40 -7.37 -2.21 -4.40
CA GLN A 40 -7.39 -3.61 -4.82
C GLN A 40 -6.02 -4.22 -4.58
N PHE A 41 -5.83 -4.80 -3.40
CA PHE A 41 -4.64 -5.62 -3.08
C PHE A 41 -4.74 -7.06 -3.63
N GLY A 42 -5.79 -7.35 -4.41
CA GLY A 42 -5.96 -8.63 -5.07
C GLY A 42 -4.96 -8.82 -6.21
N TRP A 43 -4.66 -10.09 -6.50
CA TRP A 43 -3.77 -10.49 -7.59
C TRP A 43 -4.28 -10.14 -8.99
N ASN A 44 -5.52 -9.70 -9.14
CA ASN A 44 -6.17 -9.49 -10.45
C ASN A 44 -5.45 -8.44 -11.30
N ALA A 45 -5.03 -7.32 -10.70
CA ALA A 45 -4.28 -6.28 -11.40
C ALA A 45 -2.87 -6.73 -11.81
N ALA A 46 -2.20 -7.54 -10.97
CA ALA A 46 -0.91 -8.13 -11.30
C ALA A 46 -1.05 -9.18 -12.41
N ALA A 47 -2.05 -10.06 -12.32
CA ALA A 47 -2.34 -11.10 -13.29
C ALA A 47 -2.66 -10.53 -14.68
N ALA A 48 -3.45 -9.46 -14.77
CA ALA A 48 -3.72 -8.79 -16.05
C ALA A 48 -2.41 -8.30 -16.72
N ARG A 49 -1.45 -7.82 -15.93
CA ARG A 49 -0.14 -7.39 -16.42
C ARG A 49 0.70 -8.57 -16.92
N TYR A 50 0.64 -9.72 -16.25
CA TYR A 50 1.30 -10.94 -16.72
C TYR A 50 0.67 -11.48 -18.02
N VAL A 51 -0.66 -11.49 -18.11
CA VAL A 51 -1.37 -11.92 -19.33
C VAL A 51 -0.99 -11.05 -20.52
N GLY A 52 -0.90 -9.72 -20.33
CA GLY A 52 -0.44 -8.81 -21.39
C GLY A 52 0.98 -9.10 -21.87
N ILE A 53 1.88 -9.46 -20.94
CA ILE A 53 3.26 -9.87 -21.29
C ILE A 53 3.24 -11.18 -22.10
N TYR A 54 2.51 -12.20 -21.64
CA TYR A 54 2.41 -13.47 -22.37
C TYR A 54 1.74 -13.34 -23.73
N ALA A 55 0.71 -12.51 -23.87
CA ALA A 55 0.06 -12.23 -25.14
C ALA A 55 1.04 -11.58 -26.14
N GLY A 56 1.82 -10.59 -25.68
CA GLY A 56 2.84 -9.94 -26.53
C GLY A 56 3.99 -10.86 -26.96
N PHE A 57 4.28 -11.92 -26.20
CA PHE A 57 5.27 -12.93 -26.59
C PHE A 57 4.75 -13.98 -27.58
N LEU A 58 3.43 -14.16 -27.70
CA LEU A 58 2.81 -15.15 -28.59
C LEU A 58 2.40 -14.56 -29.94
N GLU A 59 2.27 -13.24 -30.05
CA GLU A 59 1.98 -12.51 -31.30
C GLU A 59 3.23 -12.08 -32.09
N GLY A 60 4.44 -12.46 -31.63
CA GLY A 60 5.73 -12.15 -32.26
C GLY A 60 6.40 -13.34 -32.93
#